data_AF-A0A1M3NI48-F1
#
_entry.id   AF-A0A1M3NI48-F1
#
_cell.length_a   1.000
_cell.length_b   1.000
_cell.length_c   1.000
_cell.angle_alpha   90.00
_cell.angle_beta   90.00
_cell.angle_gamma   90.00
#
_symmetry.space_group_name_H-M   'P 1'
#
loop_
_entity.id
_entity.type
_entity.pdbx_description
1 polymer ?
#
loop_
_entity_poly.entity_id
_entity_poly.type
_entity_poly.pdbx_seq_one_letter_code
_entity_poly.pdbx_strand_id
1 'polypeptide(L)'
;MKTTVRMLLIGACCAGVASTAACSSSSSSPSPSPTDVADAGVLPEEETPDSGADAALADEDSGLTGKCADTFGDKLTEGFGRIDGTVYAVQKPSDTQCTMPNDDHVVVQVLMSGAVYRLVTNVLSNGADPNVRFAVVPHALPAPAFAEGWHAGAGLDYPTTLGAHNDDFTPFPMDELVSKVAAELSVGAKVSLYAESGKGRPESAHKIHRTSAANQDGAIVVDPTGAPKFLLFHFDGQAF
;
A
#
# COMPACT_ATOMS: atom_id res chain seq x y z
N MET A 1 30.21 24.21 -55.16
CA MET A 1 31.35 23.37 -54.69
C MET A 1 31.19 23.14 -53.19
N LYS A 2 30.94 21.89 -52.76
CA LYS A 2 31.17 21.38 -51.40
C LYS A 2 31.23 19.86 -51.49
N THR A 3 32.16 19.26 -50.78
CA THR A 3 32.76 17.97 -51.17
C THR A 3 32.04 16.77 -50.57
N THR A 4 31.73 15.79 -51.41
CA THR A 4 31.23 14.47 -51.01
C THR A 4 32.34 13.66 -50.33
N VAL A 5 32.03 13.02 -49.21
CA VAL A 5 32.79 11.84 -48.71
C VAL A 5 31.79 10.70 -48.51
N ARG A 6 32.17 9.49 -48.95
CA ARG A 6 31.36 8.28 -48.99
C ARG A 6 32.25 7.08 -48.61
N MET A 7 31.64 5.96 -48.21
CA MET A 7 32.26 4.65 -47.89
C MET A 7 33.02 4.58 -46.54
N LEU A 8 33.13 3.42 -45.86
CA LEU A 8 32.83 2.02 -46.27
C LEU A 8 32.24 1.14 -45.14
N LEU A 9 31.56 0.04 -45.51
CA LEU A 9 31.08 -1.05 -44.64
C LEU A 9 32.19 -2.02 -44.19
N ILE A 10 32.10 -2.54 -42.95
CA ILE A 10 32.42 -3.92 -42.47
C ILE A 10 31.52 -4.16 -41.23
N GLY A 11 30.95 -5.33 -40.89
CA GLY A 11 30.89 -6.63 -41.56
C GLY A 11 30.87 -7.83 -40.58
N ALA A 12 29.74 -8.54 -40.52
CA ALA A 12 29.54 -9.94 -40.08
C ALA A 12 29.54 -10.38 -38.59
N CYS A 13 28.41 -11.03 -38.24
CA CYS A 13 28.13 -12.17 -37.35
C CYS A 13 29.21 -12.85 -36.49
N CYS A 14 28.78 -13.29 -35.30
CA CYS A 14 29.04 -14.64 -34.76
C CYS A 14 27.85 -15.12 -33.90
N ALA A 15 27.48 -16.40 -34.01
CA ALA A 15 26.41 -17.04 -33.22
C ALA A 15 27.02 -18.08 -32.26
N GLY A 16 26.42 -18.24 -31.07
CA GLY A 16 26.82 -19.23 -30.06
C GLY A 16 25.74 -20.31 -29.89
N VAL A 17 26.13 -21.58 -30.00
CA VAL A 17 25.24 -22.75 -29.97
C VAL A 17 25.12 -23.37 -28.58
N ALA A 18 23.99 -24.02 -28.31
CA ALA A 18 23.72 -24.75 -27.07
C ALA A 18 24.41 -26.13 -27.04
N SER A 19 24.56 -26.69 -25.82
CA SER A 19 24.88 -28.11 -25.59
C SER A 19 24.09 -28.64 -24.39
N THR A 20 23.46 -29.80 -24.58
CA THR A 20 22.73 -30.57 -23.56
C THR A 20 23.59 -31.71 -23.01
N ALA A 21 23.34 -32.12 -21.77
CA ALA A 21 23.75 -33.42 -21.25
C ALA A 21 22.67 -33.95 -20.30
N ALA A 22 22.38 -35.24 -20.38
CA ALA A 22 21.33 -35.91 -19.62
C ALA A 22 21.78 -37.33 -19.19
N CYS A 23 20.88 -37.99 -18.46
CA CYS A 23 20.81 -39.43 -18.14
C CYS A 23 21.18 -39.86 -16.71
N SER A 24 20.21 -40.55 -16.11
CA SER A 24 20.17 -41.14 -14.77
C SER A 24 20.90 -42.49 -14.71
N SER A 25 21.12 -42.97 -13.47
CA SER A 25 21.24 -44.42 -13.18
C SER A 25 20.67 -44.72 -11.80
N SER A 26 19.77 -45.71 -11.71
CA SER A 26 19.32 -46.33 -10.45
C SER A 26 20.04 -47.67 -10.24
N SER A 27 20.09 -48.19 -9.00
CA SER A 27 19.55 -49.54 -8.63
C SER A 27 20.19 -50.20 -7.39
N SER A 28 19.35 -50.96 -6.69
CA SER A 28 19.64 -52.21 -5.94
C SER A 28 20.17 -52.17 -4.50
N SER A 29 19.35 -52.74 -3.60
CA SER A 29 19.64 -53.19 -2.23
C SER A 29 20.39 -54.54 -2.20
N PRO A 30 20.75 -55.01 -0.99
CA PRO A 30 20.26 -56.35 -0.61
C PRO A 30 19.68 -56.42 0.82
N SER A 31 18.90 -57.49 1.06
CA SER A 31 18.30 -57.86 2.36
C SER A 31 19.11 -58.99 3.04
N PRO A 32 18.94 -59.18 4.36
CA PRO A 32 18.55 -60.51 4.83
C PRO A 32 17.42 -60.51 5.88
N SER A 33 16.91 -61.71 6.18
CA SER A 33 15.82 -62.05 7.13
C SER A 33 16.27 -63.25 8.00
N PRO A 34 15.44 -63.82 8.91
CA PRO A 34 14.80 -63.22 10.08
C PRO A 34 14.91 -64.09 11.37
N THR A 35 14.73 -63.48 12.55
CA THR A 35 14.34 -64.05 13.87
C THR A 35 14.23 -62.85 14.86
N ASP A 36 13.41 -62.77 15.92
CA ASP A 36 12.52 -63.72 16.63
C ASP A 36 11.23 -63.02 17.14
N VAL A 37 10.37 -63.75 17.86
CA VAL A 37 9.03 -63.34 18.35
C VAL A 37 8.96 -62.85 19.82
N ALA A 38 8.24 -61.75 20.08
CA ALA A 38 7.52 -61.31 21.30
C ALA A 38 7.04 -59.86 21.06
N ASP A 39 5.76 -59.47 21.07
CA ASP A 39 4.70 -59.47 22.10
C ASP A 39 4.88 -58.46 23.27
N ALA A 40 3.77 -57.76 23.57
CA ALA A 40 3.48 -56.91 24.73
C ALA A 40 4.32 -55.65 25.04
N GLY A 41 3.94 -54.53 24.41
CA GLY A 41 3.46 -53.33 25.14
C GLY A 41 4.43 -52.33 25.81
N VAL A 42 3.88 -51.13 26.04
CA VAL A 42 4.43 -49.92 26.70
C VAL A 42 5.04 -48.86 25.75
N LEU A 43 4.45 -47.66 25.82
CA LEU A 43 4.92 -46.41 25.20
C LEU A 43 5.97 -45.74 26.10
N PRO A 44 7.01 -45.12 25.52
CA PRO A 44 7.65 -43.94 26.09
C PRO A 44 7.27 -42.69 25.29
N GLU A 45 7.16 -41.55 25.98
CA GLU A 45 6.96 -40.24 25.38
C GLU A 45 8.28 -39.74 24.76
N GLU A 46 8.26 -39.39 23.47
CA GLU A 46 9.35 -38.66 22.80
C GLU A 46 9.15 -37.16 23.01
N GLU A 47 9.97 -36.52 23.86
CA GLU A 47 10.02 -35.06 23.95
C GLU A 47 10.63 -34.47 22.67
N THR A 48 9.80 -33.91 21.81
CA THR A 48 10.27 -32.98 20.77
C THR A 48 10.46 -31.58 21.38
N PRO A 49 11.66 -30.98 21.36
CA PRO A 49 11.84 -29.60 21.78
C PRO A 49 11.28 -28.68 20.69
N ASP A 50 9.99 -28.32 20.81
CA ASP A 50 9.39 -27.35 19.90
C ASP A 50 10.08 -25.99 20.06
N SER A 51 10.72 -25.56 18.98
CA SER A 51 11.44 -24.29 18.90
C SER A 51 10.48 -23.17 18.50
N GLY A 52 9.33 -23.13 19.17
CA GLY A 52 8.29 -22.12 19.05
C GLY A 52 8.71 -20.80 19.68
N ALA A 53 9.72 -20.14 19.09
CA ALA A 53 10.03 -18.75 19.39
C ALA A 53 8.92 -17.88 18.79
N ASP A 54 7.82 -17.74 19.54
CA ASP A 54 6.77 -16.76 19.25
C ASP A 54 7.36 -15.36 19.29
N ALA A 55 7.86 -14.91 18.15
CA ALA A 55 8.15 -13.52 17.86
C ALA A 55 6.81 -12.78 17.73
N ALA A 56 6.12 -12.64 18.86
CA ALA A 56 5.09 -11.65 19.05
C ALA A 56 5.76 -10.29 18.79
N LEU A 57 5.58 -9.78 17.57
CA LEU A 57 5.78 -8.38 17.28
C LEU A 57 4.74 -7.64 18.12
N ALA A 58 5.17 -7.21 19.30
CA ALA A 58 4.52 -6.15 20.04
C ALA A 58 4.65 -4.90 19.15
N ASP A 59 3.66 -4.72 18.27
CA ASP A 59 3.32 -3.41 17.77
C ASP A 59 2.94 -2.61 19.03
N GLU A 60 3.82 -1.71 19.44
CA GLU A 60 3.56 -0.86 20.60
C GLU A 60 2.45 0.10 20.19
N ASP A 61 1.20 -0.32 20.39
CA ASP A 61 0.05 0.59 20.37
C ASP A 61 0.42 1.77 21.25
N SER A 62 0.58 2.92 20.62
CA SER A 62 1.11 4.15 21.20
C SER A 62 0.19 4.76 22.26
N GLY A 63 -0.80 4.00 22.74
CA GLY A 63 -1.90 4.42 23.59
C GLY A 63 -2.89 5.32 22.85
N LEU A 64 -2.83 5.33 21.51
CA LEU A 64 -3.61 6.21 20.63
C LEU A 64 -4.77 5.48 19.94
N THR A 65 -4.80 4.15 19.94
CA THR A 65 -5.92 3.38 19.41
C THR A 65 -7.24 3.82 20.06
N GLY A 66 -8.15 4.37 19.24
CA GLY A 66 -9.44 4.90 19.68
C GLY A 66 -9.45 6.36 20.15
N LYS A 67 -8.38 7.15 19.95
CA LYS A 67 -8.32 8.58 20.25
C LYS A 67 -8.07 9.42 19.00
N CYS A 68 -8.83 10.50 18.84
CA CYS A 68 -8.56 11.53 17.84
C CYS A 68 -7.70 12.65 18.42
N ALA A 69 -7.00 13.41 17.57
CA ALA A 69 -6.29 14.62 17.95
C ALA A 69 -7.25 15.80 18.16
N ASP A 70 -6.96 16.61 19.19
CA ASP A 70 -7.69 17.85 19.50
C ASP A 70 -7.02 19.10 18.91
N THR A 71 -5.78 18.97 18.43
CA THR A 71 -4.99 20.05 17.83
C THR A 71 -4.24 19.54 16.61
N PHE A 72 -4.16 20.36 15.56
CA PHE A 72 -3.51 20.02 14.30
C PHE A 72 -2.32 20.95 14.00
N GLY A 73 -1.40 20.49 13.16
CA GLY A 73 -0.24 21.23 12.70
C GLY A 73 -0.54 22.26 11.60
N ASP A 74 0.51 22.90 11.11
CA ASP A 74 0.45 24.08 10.22
C ASP A 74 1.48 24.03 9.07
N LYS A 75 1.95 22.84 8.68
CA LYS A 75 3.06 22.67 7.72
C LYS A 75 2.67 22.15 6.33
N LEU A 76 1.39 21.88 6.05
CA LEU A 76 0.97 21.57 4.68
C LEU A 76 0.96 22.86 3.85
N THR A 77 1.79 22.94 2.81
CA THR A 77 1.75 24.05 1.85
C THR A 77 0.57 23.88 0.90
N GLU A 78 -0.04 24.99 0.46
CA GLU A 78 -1.10 24.98 -0.56
C GLU A 78 -0.67 24.22 -1.83
N GLY A 79 -1.56 23.36 -2.34
CA GLY A 79 -1.35 22.54 -3.54
C GLY A 79 -1.36 21.03 -3.29
N PHE A 80 -1.15 20.27 -4.37
CA PHE A 80 -1.06 18.81 -4.34
C PHE A 80 0.31 18.34 -3.84
N GLY A 81 0.34 17.22 -3.13
CA GLY A 81 1.57 16.56 -2.69
C GLY A 81 1.29 15.27 -1.95
N ARG A 82 2.35 14.72 -1.34
CA ARG A 82 2.29 13.50 -0.51
C ARG A 82 2.69 13.82 0.91
N ILE A 83 1.87 13.49 1.90
CA ILE A 83 2.33 13.43 3.30
C ILE A 83 2.89 12.04 3.57
N ASP A 84 4.05 11.97 4.20
CA ASP A 84 4.67 10.76 4.74
C ASP A 84 4.72 10.89 6.27
N GLY A 85 4.19 9.91 7.00
CA GLY A 85 4.18 9.94 8.46
C GLY A 85 3.70 8.63 9.07
N THR A 86 3.11 8.71 10.27
CA THR A 86 2.50 7.58 10.97
C THR A 86 1.02 7.81 11.22
N VAL A 87 0.20 6.75 11.21
CA VAL A 87 -1.23 6.83 11.52
C VAL A 87 -1.38 7.18 12.99
N TYR A 88 -1.87 8.38 13.28
CA TYR A 88 -2.24 8.80 14.63
C TYR A 88 -3.61 8.25 14.99
N ALA A 89 -4.59 8.38 14.08
CA ALA A 89 -5.95 7.89 14.26
C ALA A 89 -6.65 7.68 12.92
N VAL A 90 -7.70 6.85 12.91
CA VAL A 90 -8.65 6.74 11.79
C VAL A 90 -10.04 7.11 12.31
N GLN A 91 -10.46 8.32 12.00
CA GLN A 91 -11.75 8.89 12.39
C GLN A 91 -12.79 8.56 11.31
N LYS A 92 -13.84 7.84 11.71
CA LYS A 92 -14.97 7.44 10.85
C LYS A 92 -16.09 8.52 10.92
N PRO A 93 -17.04 8.52 9.97
CA PRO A 93 -18.25 9.34 10.05
C PRO A 93 -19.04 9.19 11.37
N SER A 94 -18.98 8.02 12.01
CA SER A 94 -19.63 7.76 13.31
C SER A 94 -18.96 8.43 14.51
N ASP A 95 -17.71 8.90 14.38
CA ASP A 95 -16.86 9.35 15.47
C ASP A 95 -17.10 10.82 15.84
N THR A 96 -18.35 11.11 16.24
CA THR A 96 -18.85 12.46 16.54
C THR A 96 -18.16 13.15 17.73
N GLN A 97 -17.47 12.39 18.58
CA GLN A 97 -16.65 12.90 19.68
C GLN A 97 -15.32 13.53 19.25
N CYS A 98 -14.87 13.30 18.03
CA CYS A 98 -13.58 13.78 17.54
C CYS A 98 -13.65 15.26 17.13
N THR A 99 -12.55 16.00 17.34
CA THR A 99 -12.44 17.38 16.86
C THR A 99 -12.61 17.44 15.33
N MET A 100 -13.41 18.39 14.86
CA MET A 100 -13.90 18.48 13.46
C MET A 100 -14.61 17.18 12.99
N PRO A 101 -15.77 16.84 13.59
CA PRO A 101 -16.57 15.71 13.14
C PRO A 101 -17.12 15.97 11.72
N ASN A 102 -17.43 14.88 11.01
CA ASN A 102 -18.02 14.87 9.68
C ASN A 102 -18.88 13.60 9.54
N ASP A 103 -19.74 13.53 8.54
CA ASP A 103 -20.70 12.44 8.31
C ASP A 103 -20.52 11.71 6.95
N ASP A 104 -19.51 12.08 6.17
CA ASP A 104 -19.33 11.69 4.75
C ASP A 104 -17.90 11.27 4.35
N HIS A 105 -16.90 11.38 5.24
CA HIS A 105 -15.50 11.08 4.98
C HIS A 105 -14.86 10.16 6.03
N VAL A 106 -13.91 9.32 5.59
CA VAL A 106 -12.90 8.77 6.52
C VAL A 106 -11.79 9.81 6.64
N VAL A 107 -11.45 10.16 7.88
CA VAL A 107 -10.34 11.05 8.19
C VAL A 107 -9.17 10.24 8.72
N VAL A 108 -8.11 10.13 7.93
CA VAL A 108 -6.83 9.60 8.39
C VAL A 108 -6.07 10.74 9.06
N GLN A 109 -5.83 10.63 10.35
CA GLN A 109 -5.03 11.58 11.09
C GLN A 109 -3.59 11.10 11.08
N VAL A 110 -2.66 11.92 10.54
CA VAL A 110 -1.25 11.55 10.37
C VAL A 110 -0.38 12.36 11.29
N LEU A 111 0.42 11.69 12.12
CA LEU A 111 1.51 12.30 12.87
C LEU A 111 2.73 12.46 11.93
N MET A 112 3.17 13.70 11.77
CA MET A 112 4.31 14.09 10.96
C MET A 112 5.08 15.20 11.69
N SER A 113 6.37 14.98 11.97
CA SER A 113 7.27 15.96 12.58
C SER A 113 6.74 16.55 13.89
N GLY A 114 6.10 15.71 14.70
CA GLY A 114 5.57 16.04 16.03
C GLY A 114 4.19 16.72 16.04
N ALA A 115 3.52 16.90 14.90
CA ALA A 115 2.16 17.44 14.83
C ALA A 115 1.22 16.53 14.02
N VAL A 116 -0.08 16.58 14.31
CA VAL A 116 -1.10 15.77 13.62
C VAL A 116 -1.73 16.58 12.48
N TYR A 117 -2.00 15.93 11.36
CA TYR A 117 -2.64 16.51 10.18
C TYR A 117 -3.89 15.72 9.78
N ARG A 118 -4.91 16.42 9.28
CA ARG A 118 -6.21 15.85 8.93
C ARG A 118 -6.29 15.55 7.43
N LEU A 119 -6.16 14.28 7.04
CA LEU A 119 -6.23 13.84 5.65
C LEU A 119 -7.61 13.24 5.39
N VAL A 120 -8.33 13.82 4.44
CA VAL A 120 -9.77 13.63 4.30
C VAL A 120 -10.07 12.79 3.05
N THR A 121 -10.59 11.59 3.24
CA THR A 121 -10.83 10.59 2.20
C THR A 121 -12.31 10.44 1.91
N ASN A 122 -12.68 10.55 0.63
CA ASN A 122 -14.08 10.48 0.21
C ASN A 122 -14.54 9.01 0.29
N VAL A 123 -15.60 8.76 1.06
CA VAL A 123 -16.27 7.46 1.12
C VAL A 123 -17.75 7.54 0.73
N LEU A 124 -18.24 8.76 0.47
CA LEU A 124 -19.53 9.07 -0.10
C LEU A 124 -19.35 9.95 -1.35
N SER A 125 -20.19 9.73 -2.36
CA SER A 125 -20.28 10.59 -3.54
C SER A 125 -21.51 11.49 -3.45
N ASN A 126 -21.32 12.78 -3.76
CA ASN A 126 -22.42 13.76 -3.93
C ASN A 126 -22.96 13.79 -5.38
N GLY A 127 -22.57 12.83 -6.21
CA GLY A 127 -23.05 12.65 -7.58
C GLY A 127 -24.40 11.92 -7.67
N ALA A 128 -24.77 11.49 -8.88
CA ALA A 128 -26.00 10.72 -9.11
C ALA A 128 -25.95 9.31 -8.51
N ASP A 129 -24.76 8.71 -8.49
CA ASP A 129 -24.46 7.49 -7.74
C ASP A 129 -23.71 7.87 -6.46
N PRO A 130 -24.22 7.53 -5.25
CA PRO A 130 -23.57 7.82 -3.98
C PRO A 130 -22.39 6.89 -3.67
N ASN A 131 -22.25 5.77 -4.40
CA ASN A 131 -21.17 4.81 -4.15
C ASN A 131 -19.83 5.34 -4.66
N VAL A 132 -18.77 5.14 -3.89
CA VAL A 132 -17.39 5.41 -4.31
C VAL A 132 -16.78 4.11 -4.82
N ARG A 133 -16.09 4.17 -5.97
CA ARG A 133 -15.38 3.04 -6.56
C ARG A 133 -14.03 2.89 -5.87
N PHE A 134 -13.69 1.68 -5.45
CA PHE A 134 -12.51 1.38 -4.65
C PHE A 134 -11.69 0.23 -5.26
N ALA A 135 -10.37 0.35 -5.19
CA ALA A 135 -9.42 -0.71 -5.53
C ALA A 135 -8.24 -0.72 -4.56
N VAL A 136 -7.62 -1.89 -4.40
CA VAL A 136 -6.36 -2.07 -3.66
C VAL A 136 -5.32 -2.57 -4.64
N VAL A 137 -4.28 -1.78 -4.89
CA VAL A 137 -3.23 -2.07 -5.89
C VAL A 137 -1.88 -2.23 -5.19
N PRO A 138 -1.31 -3.45 -5.15
CA PRO A 138 0.07 -3.66 -4.70
C PRO A 138 1.03 -2.99 -5.69
N HIS A 139 1.80 -2.00 -5.24
CA HIS A 139 2.75 -1.28 -6.08
C HIS A 139 3.86 -0.67 -5.22
N ALA A 140 5.11 -0.67 -5.70
CA ALA A 140 6.19 0.02 -5.00
C ALA A 140 5.91 1.53 -4.92
N LEU A 141 6.25 2.18 -3.81
CA LEU A 141 6.06 3.62 -3.64
C LEU A 141 6.87 4.39 -4.73
N PRO A 142 6.23 5.17 -5.62
CA PRO A 142 6.94 5.98 -6.60
C PRO A 142 7.88 7.00 -5.94
N ALA A 143 8.94 7.37 -6.65
CA ALA A 143 9.91 8.34 -6.15
C ALA A 143 9.25 9.69 -5.81
N PRO A 144 9.66 10.38 -4.72
CA PRO A 144 10.71 9.99 -3.78
C PRO A 144 10.31 8.82 -2.89
N ALA A 145 11.28 8.05 -2.40
CA ALA A 145 11.03 7.02 -1.37
C ALA A 145 10.43 7.66 -0.10
N PHE A 146 9.87 6.84 0.79
CA PHE A 146 9.29 7.32 2.05
C PHE A 146 10.32 8.09 2.88
N ALA A 147 9.98 9.31 3.26
CA ALA A 147 10.72 10.12 4.21
C ALA A 147 9.72 11.04 4.93
N GLU A 148 9.68 11.03 6.26
CA GLU A 148 8.67 11.81 6.99
C GLU A 148 8.65 13.29 6.56
N GLY A 149 7.47 13.80 6.23
CA GLY A 149 7.29 15.19 5.80
C GLY A 149 6.17 15.39 4.78
N TRP A 150 6.00 16.65 4.37
CA TRP A 150 5.10 17.05 3.29
C TRP A 150 5.88 17.27 1.99
N HIS A 151 5.68 16.39 1.03
CA HIS A 151 6.32 16.40 -0.29
C HIS A 151 5.43 17.14 -1.28
N ALA A 152 5.48 18.47 -1.24
CA ALA A 152 4.76 19.33 -2.18
C ALA A 152 5.15 18.99 -3.63
N GLY A 153 4.16 18.79 -4.50
CA GLY A 153 4.36 18.42 -5.90
C GLY A 153 4.73 16.95 -6.15
N ALA A 154 4.77 16.08 -5.14
CA ALA A 154 4.87 14.63 -5.35
C ALA A 154 3.59 14.12 -6.03
N GLY A 155 3.67 13.90 -7.34
CA GLY A 155 2.54 13.53 -8.18
C GLY A 155 2.19 12.05 -8.16
N LEU A 156 0.95 11.74 -8.54
CA LEU A 156 0.45 10.39 -8.78
C LEU A 156 -0.61 10.44 -9.89
N ASP A 157 -0.59 9.46 -10.80
CA ASP A 157 -1.57 9.27 -11.87
C ASP A 157 -1.92 7.78 -11.97
N TYR A 158 -3.21 7.44 -11.87
CA TYR A 158 -3.64 6.04 -11.74
C TYR A 158 -3.20 5.18 -12.95
N PRO A 159 -3.50 5.54 -14.23
CA PRO A 159 -3.05 4.76 -15.38
C PRO A 159 -1.53 4.68 -15.53
N THR A 160 -0.84 5.82 -15.51
CA THR A 160 0.58 5.85 -15.92
C THR A 160 1.55 5.51 -14.80
N THR A 161 1.16 5.65 -13.54
CA THR A 161 2.02 5.33 -12.39
C THR A 161 1.72 3.95 -11.81
N LEU A 162 0.45 3.53 -11.79
CA LEU A 162 0.01 2.29 -11.12
C LEU A 162 -0.54 1.23 -12.08
N GLY A 163 -0.81 1.57 -13.35
CA GLY A 163 -1.49 0.69 -14.29
C GLY A 163 -2.97 0.47 -13.97
N ALA A 164 -3.57 1.31 -13.13
CA ALA A 164 -4.94 1.16 -12.66
C ALA A 164 -5.94 1.89 -13.57
N HIS A 165 -6.98 1.18 -13.99
CA HIS A 165 -8.02 1.61 -14.92
C HIS A 165 -9.42 1.39 -14.33
N ASN A 166 -10.45 1.98 -14.94
CA ASN A 166 -11.84 1.91 -14.47
C ASN A 166 -12.34 0.50 -14.06
N ASP A 167 -11.98 -0.54 -14.83
CA ASP A 167 -12.49 -1.91 -14.63
C ASP A 167 -11.86 -2.63 -13.42
N ASP A 168 -10.79 -2.07 -12.82
CA ASP A 168 -10.13 -2.63 -11.62
C ASP A 168 -10.87 -2.33 -10.32
N PHE A 169 -11.87 -1.43 -10.35
CA PHE A 169 -12.52 -0.89 -9.16
C PHE A 169 -13.92 -1.45 -8.94
N THR A 170 -14.30 -1.64 -7.67
CA THR A 170 -15.65 -2.04 -7.27
C THR A 170 -16.37 -0.88 -6.57
N PRO A 171 -17.62 -0.53 -6.94
CA PRO A 171 -18.41 0.46 -6.21
C PRO A 171 -18.88 -0.09 -4.86
N PHE A 172 -18.72 0.69 -3.79
CA PHE A 172 -19.22 0.33 -2.46
C PHE A 172 -20.08 1.44 -1.83
N PRO A 173 -21.09 1.07 -1.04
CA PRO A 173 -21.82 2.01 -0.19
C PRO A 173 -20.93 2.48 0.98
N MET A 174 -21.25 3.65 1.53
CA MET A 174 -20.39 4.36 2.51
C MET A 174 -19.96 3.48 3.69
N ASP A 175 -20.89 2.81 4.38
CA ASP A 175 -20.58 2.03 5.59
C ASP A 175 -19.64 0.85 5.30
N GLU A 176 -19.78 0.21 4.14
CA GLU A 176 -18.89 -0.87 3.70
C GLU A 176 -17.51 -0.31 3.34
N LEU A 177 -17.44 0.82 2.64
CA LEU A 177 -16.17 1.44 2.27
C LEU A 177 -15.41 1.98 3.49
N VAL A 178 -16.09 2.62 4.44
CA VAL A 178 -15.54 3.02 5.75
C VAL A 178 -14.89 1.82 6.44
N SER A 179 -15.59 0.69 6.44
CA SER A 179 -15.11 -0.56 7.05
C SER A 179 -13.87 -1.12 6.35
N LYS A 180 -13.83 -1.11 5.01
CA LYS A 180 -12.65 -1.53 4.24
C LYS A 180 -11.45 -0.63 4.49
N VAL A 181 -11.59 0.69 4.34
CA VAL A 181 -10.49 1.64 4.54
C VAL A 181 -9.92 1.55 5.95
N ALA A 182 -10.79 1.43 6.97
CA ALA A 182 -10.35 1.30 8.36
C ALA A 182 -9.65 -0.05 8.65
N ALA A 183 -10.01 -1.14 7.97
CA ALA A 183 -9.37 -2.45 8.15
C ALA A 183 -7.94 -2.50 7.56
N GLU A 184 -7.60 -1.60 6.64
CA GLU A 184 -6.28 -1.50 6.02
C GLU A 184 -5.28 -0.65 6.83
N LEU A 185 -5.73 0.03 7.91
CA LEU A 185 -4.97 1.05 8.62
C LEU A 185 -4.80 0.72 10.12
N SER A 186 -3.56 0.43 10.52
CA SER A 186 -3.17 0.30 11.94
C SER A 186 -2.65 1.62 12.49
N VAL A 187 -3.04 1.99 13.71
CA VAL A 187 -2.45 3.12 14.46
C VAL A 187 -0.97 2.82 14.76
N GLY A 188 -0.11 3.83 14.69
CA GLY A 188 1.35 3.68 14.83
C GLY A 188 2.07 3.28 13.53
N ALA A 189 1.39 2.60 12.60
CA ALA A 189 1.99 2.18 11.34
C ALA A 189 2.35 3.38 10.43
N LYS A 190 3.38 3.21 9.60
CA LYS A 190 3.75 4.20 8.57
C LYS A 190 2.70 4.25 7.47
N VAL A 191 2.44 5.44 6.98
CA VAL A 191 1.48 5.70 5.89
C VAL A 191 1.98 6.85 5.03
N SER A 192 1.70 6.78 3.72
CA SER A 192 1.79 7.94 2.83
C SER A 192 0.41 8.27 2.29
N LEU A 193 0.06 9.54 2.12
CA LEU A 193 -1.20 9.93 1.47
C LEU A 193 -0.95 11.02 0.44
N TYR A 194 -1.38 10.76 -0.79
CA TYR A 194 -1.41 11.73 -1.88
C TYR A 194 -2.71 12.52 -1.80
N ALA A 195 -2.63 13.85 -1.68
CA ALA A 195 -3.76 14.72 -1.37
C ALA A 195 -3.51 16.17 -1.81
N GLU A 196 -4.55 17.00 -1.82
CA GLU A 196 -4.46 18.44 -2.06
C GLU A 196 -4.72 19.25 -0.79
N SER A 197 -3.74 20.04 -0.36
CA SER A 197 -3.90 21.03 0.70
C SER A 197 -4.50 22.32 0.15
N GLY A 198 -5.61 22.75 0.74
CA GLY A 198 -6.34 23.94 0.32
C GLY A 198 -5.67 25.24 0.76
N LYS A 199 -5.95 26.33 0.05
CA LYS A 199 -5.53 27.67 0.44
C LYS A 199 -5.99 28.00 1.87
N GLY A 200 -5.04 28.30 2.76
CA GLY A 200 -5.33 28.59 4.16
C GLY A 200 -5.81 27.39 4.97
N ARG A 201 -5.52 26.16 4.52
CA ARG A 201 -5.77 24.90 5.24
C ARG A 201 -4.49 24.12 5.56
N PRO A 202 -3.46 24.74 6.18
CA PRO A 202 -2.19 24.07 6.44
C PRO A 202 -2.29 22.89 7.44
N GLU A 203 -3.46 22.73 8.08
CA GLU A 203 -3.84 21.64 8.98
C GLU A 203 -4.44 20.40 8.28
N SER A 204 -4.91 20.53 7.03
CA SER A 204 -5.74 19.51 6.39
C SER A 204 -5.60 19.46 4.85
N ALA A 205 -5.59 18.25 4.30
CA ALA A 205 -5.67 18.01 2.86
C ALA A 205 -6.82 17.06 2.51
N HIS A 206 -7.35 17.19 1.29
CA HIS A 206 -8.52 16.47 0.77
C HIS A 206 -8.23 15.94 -0.64
N LYS A 207 -9.26 15.66 -1.44
CA LYS A 207 -9.15 15.08 -2.81
C LYS A 207 -8.39 13.75 -2.88
N ILE A 208 -8.56 12.90 -1.89
CA ILE A 208 -8.00 11.54 -1.88
C ILE A 208 -8.87 10.62 -2.75
N HIS A 209 -8.78 10.83 -4.06
CA HIS A 209 -9.43 10.11 -5.16
C HIS A 209 -8.85 10.55 -6.51
N ARG A 210 -9.23 9.90 -7.62
CA ARG A 210 -8.98 10.35 -9.01
C ARG A 210 -9.45 11.80 -9.20
N THR A 211 -8.59 12.75 -9.55
CA THR A 211 -8.98 14.20 -9.58
C THR A 211 -9.22 14.80 -10.95
N SER A 212 -8.82 14.12 -12.05
CA SER A 212 -8.79 14.63 -13.44
C SER A 212 -7.81 15.78 -13.75
N ALA A 213 -7.16 16.38 -12.75
CA ALA A 213 -5.92 17.11 -12.96
C ALA A 213 -4.75 16.12 -13.18
N ALA A 214 -3.83 16.45 -14.09
CA ALA A 214 -2.75 15.52 -14.47
C ALA A 214 -1.75 15.35 -13.33
N ASN A 215 -1.39 14.09 -13.01
CA ASN A 215 -0.48 13.72 -11.92
C ASN A 215 -0.92 14.19 -10.52
N GLN A 216 -2.23 14.37 -10.30
CA GLN A 216 -2.79 14.82 -9.02
C GLN A 216 -3.87 13.88 -8.48
N ASP A 217 -3.76 12.57 -8.75
CA ASP A 217 -4.70 11.59 -8.21
C ASP A 217 -4.36 11.25 -6.77
N GLY A 218 -5.32 11.46 -5.85
CA GLY A 218 -5.11 11.17 -4.45
C GLY A 218 -5.27 9.68 -4.12
N ALA A 219 -4.52 9.20 -3.13
CA ALA A 219 -4.49 7.80 -2.71
C ALA A 219 -3.95 7.67 -1.29
N ILE A 220 -4.22 6.53 -0.65
CA ILE A 220 -3.59 6.12 0.62
C ILE A 220 -2.58 5.01 0.30
N VAL A 221 -1.37 5.08 0.81
CA VAL A 221 -0.36 4.03 0.71
C VAL A 221 -0.10 3.45 2.09
N VAL A 222 -0.49 2.19 2.28
CA VAL A 222 -0.23 1.42 3.50
C VAL A 222 1.11 0.70 3.37
N ASP A 223 1.86 0.64 4.46
CA ASP A 223 3.23 0.11 4.52
C ASP A 223 4.16 0.65 3.40
N PRO A 224 4.37 1.97 3.31
CA PRO A 224 5.19 2.60 2.28
C PRO A 224 6.68 2.26 2.36
N THR A 225 7.13 1.52 3.38
CA THR A 225 8.53 1.10 3.57
C THR A 225 8.78 -0.40 3.47
N GLY A 226 7.74 -1.24 3.46
CA GLY A 226 7.82 -2.70 3.36
C GLY A 226 7.24 -3.23 2.06
N ALA A 227 5.98 -3.65 2.08
CA ALA A 227 5.23 -4.15 0.93
C ALA A 227 4.04 -3.22 0.60
N PRO A 228 4.25 -2.13 -0.15
CA PRO A 228 3.26 -1.07 -0.21
C PRO A 228 2.03 -1.47 -1.03
N LYS A 229 0.86 -1.07 -0.52
CA LYS A 229 -0.44 -1.21 -1.21
C LYS A 229 -1.14 0.14 -1.26
N PHE A 230 -1.63 0.47 -2.44
CA PHE A 230 -2.35 1.70 -2.72
C PHE A 230 -3.86 1.45 -2.58
N LEU A 231 -4.51 2.21 -1.70
CA LEU A 231 -5.97 2.29 -1.62
C LEU A 231 -6.40 3.44 -2.54
N LEU A 232 -7.12 3.10 -3.60
CA LEU A 232 -7.50 3.99 -4.68
C LEU A 232 -9.02 4.25 -4.67
N PHE A 233 -9.42 5.46 -5.06
CA PHE A 233 -10.82 5.90 -5.02
C PHE A 233 -11.18 6.65 -6.30
N HIS A 234 -12.37 6.42 -6.86
CA HIS A 234 -12.94 7.32 -7.88
C HIS A 234 -14.47 7.38 -7.82
N PHE A 235 -15.04 8.41 -8.43
CA PHE A 235 -16.47 8.63 -8.52
C PHE A 235 -17.04 8.10 -9.84
N ASP A 236 -18.37 8.06 -9.92
CA ASP A 236 -19.06 7.76 -11.17
C ASP A 236 -18.78 8.79 -12.25
N GLY A 237 -18.77 8.36 -13.51
CA GLY A 237 -18.48 9.22 -14.67
C GLY A 237 -17.02 9.64 -14.83
N GLN A 238 -16.12 9.29 -13.91
CA GLN A 238 -14.67 9.41 -14.12
C GLN A 238 -14.18 8.25 -14.99
N ALA A 239 -13.39 8.55 -16.03
CA ALA A 239 -12.90 7.56 -17.00
C ALA A 239 -11.40 7.71 -17.23
N PHE A 240 -10.66 6.60 -17.12
CA PHE A 240 -9.20 6.50 -17.25
C PHE A 240 -8.74 5.04 -17.49
#